data_AF-A0A9E6AJY1-F1
#
_entry.id   AF-A0A9E6AJY1-F1
#
_cell.length_a   1.000
_cell.length_b   1.000
_cell.length_c   1.000
_cell.angle_alpha   90.00
_cell.angle_beta   90.00
_cell.angle_gamma   90.00
#
_symmetry.space_group_name_H-M   'P 1'
#
loop_
_entity.id
_entity.type
_entity.pdbx_description
1 polymer ?
#
loop_
_entity_poly.entity_id
_entity_poly.type
_entity_poly.pdbx_seq_one_letter_code
_entity_poly.pdbx_strand_id
1 'polypeptide(L)'
;EAEIDDEMAKQFGAEDLEALKGQLTERLGAEYAQASRAIMKRSLLDELDTLVKFDLPPSLVEAEAGQIAHQLWHEENPDVEGHDHPEIEPTEEHNELAERRVRLGLLLAELGQKNEIDVTDAEMSQAVMAQARQYPGQEREFFEFVQKNAQIQQQLRAPIFEDKVVDYIFELASVSEKEVTKDELKEAVEAQDED
;
A
#
# COMPACT_ATOMS: atom_id res chain seq x y z
N GLU A 1 -11.30 32.96 19.39
CA GLU A 1 -10.41 32.24 18.47
C GLU A 1 -8.98 32.47 18.92
N ALA A 2 -8.09 31.49 18.73
CA ALA A 2 -6.65 31.77 18.79
C ALA A 2 -6.30 32.59 17.54
N GLU A 3 -5.52 33.67 17.69
CA GLU A 3 -5.01 34.40 16.53
C GLU A 3 -4.01 33.52 15.78
N ILE A 4 -4.08 33.54 14.45
CA ILE A 4 -3.15 32.80 13.59
C ILE A 4 -1.89 33.66 13.45
N ASP A 5 -0.98 33.50 14.39
CA ASP A 5 0.25 34.29 14.52
C ASP A 5 1.49 33.42 14.84
N ASP A 6 2.63 34.07 15.04
CA ASP A 6 3.89 33.39 15.36
C ASP A 6 3.86 32.73 16.76
N GLU A 7 3.03 33.21 17.69
CA GLU A 7 2.89 32.59 19.01
C GLU A 7 2.16 31.25 18.90
N MET A 8 1.12 31.19 18.07
CA MET A 8 0.48 29.93 17.70
C MET A 8 1.48 29.00 17.01
N ALA A 9 2.26 29.48 16.05
CA ALA A 9 3.22 28.66 15.32
C ALA A 9 4.25 27.96 16.24
N LYS A 10 4.74 28.69 17.26
CA LYS A 10 5.65 28.15 18.28
C LYS A 10 5.03 27.04 19.12
N GLN A 11 3.72 27.07 19.38
CA GLN A 11 3.02 25.99 20.09
C GLN A 11 3.00 24.69 19.27
N PHE A 12 3.05 24.79 17.93
CA PHE A 12 3.12 23.65 17.02
C PHE A 12 4.54 23.26 16.61
N GLY A 13 5.57 23.85 17.24
CA GLY A 13 6.98 23.51 17.01
C GLY A 13 7.60 24.16 15.78
N ALA A 14 6.98 25.20 15.21
CA ALA A 14 7.55 26.02 14.14
C ALA A 14 8.15 27.32 14.69
N GLU A 15 9.13 27.91 13.99
CA GLU A 15 9.81 29.14 14.43
C GLU A 15 8.90 30.37 14.36
N ASP A 16 8.09 30.44 13.30
CA ASP A 16 7.12 31.50 13.00
C ASP A 16 5.98 30.95 12.12
N LEU A 17 5.00 31.80 11.81
CA LEU A 17 3.85 31.43 11.00
C LEU A 17 4.22 31.03 9.57
N GLU A 18 5.30 31.59 9.01
CA GLU A 18 5.77 31.24 7.66
C GLU A 18 6.34 29.82 7.65
N ALA A 19 7.16 29.47 8.63
CA ALA A 19 7.69 28.13 8.83
C ALA A 19 6.56 27.11 9.04
N LEU A 20 5.54 27.44 9.84
CA LEU A 20 4.39 26.56 10.04
C LEU A 20 3.63 26.31 8.73
N LYS A 21 3.37 27.37 7.94
CA LYS A 21 2.72 27.24 6.63
C LYS A 21 3.56 26.42 5.66
N GLY A 22 4.88 26.58 5.67
CA GLY A 22 5.80 25.77 4.87
C GLY A 22 5.70 24.28 5.20
N GLN A 23 5.79 23.93 6.49
CA GLN A 23 5.65 22.55 6.96
C GLN A 23 4.29 21.94 6.59
N LEU A 24 3.21 22.70 6.77
CA LEU A 24 1.86 22.26 6.39
C LEU A 24 1.74 22.06 4.88
N THR A 25 2.34 22.94 4.07
CA THR A 25 2.33 22.83 2.60
C THR A 25 3.08 21.60 2.14
N GLU A 26 4.27 21.33 2.70
CA GLU A 26 5.06 20.14 2.38
C GLU A 26 4.31 18.86 2.76
N ARG A 27 3.72 18.83 3.96
CA ARG A 27 2.93 17.70 4.42
C ARG A 27 1.72 17.43 3.51
N LEU A 28 0.92 18.47 3.22
CA LEU A 28 -0.24 18.34 2.34
C LEU A 28 0.18 17.94 0.93
N GLY A 29 1.30 18.47 0.43
CA GLY A 29 1.86 18.07 -0.87
C GLY A 29 2.23 16.58 -0.90
N ALA A 30 2.86 16.07 0.17
CA ALA A 30 3.19 14.66 0.29
C ALA A 30 1.95 13.76 0.41
N GLU A 31 0.90 14.21 1.11
CA GLU A 31 -0.39 13.52 1.19
C GLU A 31 -1.06 13.44 -0.20
N TYR A 32 -1.11 14.54 -0.96
CA TYR A 32 -1.66 14.55 -2.32
C TYR A 32 -0.86 13.74 -3.33
N ALA A 33 0.47 13.73 -3.20
CA ALA A 33 1.33 12.92 -4.05
C ALA A 33 1.08 11.41 -3.81
N GLN A 34 0.93 11.00 -2.56
CA GLN A 34 0.59 9.61 -2.21
C GLN A 34 -0.78 9.21 -2.74
N ALA A 35 -1.80 10.05 -2.54
CA ALA A 35 -3.15 9.84 -3.07
C ALA A 35 -3.14 9.68 -4.60
N SER A 36 -2.46 10.60 -5.29
CA SER A 36 -2.36 10.57 -6.75
C SER A 36 -1.64 9.32 -7.24
N ARG A 37 -0.56 8.90 -6.55
CA ARG A 37 0.16 7.66 -6.87
C ARG A 37 -0.72 6.42 -6.69
N ALA A 38 -1.51 6.36 -5.62
CA ALA A 38 -2.44 5.25 -5.38
C ALA A 38 -3.50 5.16 -6.50
N ILE A 39 -4.04 6.30 -6.96
CA ILE A 39 -4.97 6.37 -8.09
C ILE A 39 -4.31 5.90 -9.39
N MET A 40 -3.12 6.42 -9.70
CA MET A 40 -2.40 6.01 -10.91
C MET A 40 -2.09 4.51 -10.89
N LYS A 41 -1.57 4.00 -9.78
CA LYS A 41 -1.23 2.58 -9.61
C LYS A 41 -2.46 1.70 -9.80
N ARG A 42 -3.59 2.03 -9.17
CA ARG A 42 -4.84 1.29 -9.34
C ARG A 42 -5.32 1.29 -10.79
N SER A 43 -5.35 2.47 -11.43
CA SER A 43 -5.73 2.58 -12.84
C SER A 43 -4.85 1.74 -13.76
N LEU A 44 -3.55 1.65 -13.47
CA LEU A 44 -2.64 0.78 -14.21
C LEU A 44 -3.00 -0.70 -14.00
N LEU A 45 -3.18 -1.12 -12.75
CA LEU A 45 -3.50 -2.52 -12.42
C LEU A 45 -4.84 -2.96 -13.02
N ASP A 46 -5.84 -2.07 -13.03
CA ASP A 46 -7.13 -2.31 -13.69
C ASP A 46 -6.95 -2.53 -15.18
N GLU A 47 -6.22 -1.65 -15.86
CA GLU A 47 -5.95 -1.79 -17.29
C GLU A 47 -5.20 -3.10 -17.58
N LEU A 48 -4.18 -3.43 -16.79
CA LEU A 48 -3.44 -4.70 -16.93
C LEU A 48 -4.33 -5.93 -16.75
N ASP A 49 -5.28 -5.90 -15.82
CA ASP A 49 -6.24 -7.00 -15.64
C ASP A 49 -7.14 -7.18 -16.87
N THR A 50 -7.49 -6.09 -17.57
CA THR A 50 -8.27 -6.19 -18.82
C THR A 50 -7.45 -6.76 -19.99
N LEU A 51 -6.16 -6.40 -20.06
CA LEU A 51 -5.30 -6.73 -21.20
C LEU A 51 -4.76 -8.16 -21.15
N VAL A 52 -4.57 -8.71 -19.95
CA VAL A 52 -3.91 -10.00 -19.74
C VAL A 52 -4.88 -10.98 -19.11
N LYS A 53 -5.24 -12.03 -19.85
CA LYS A 53 -6.04 -13.16 -19.34
C LYS A 53 -5.30 -14.47 -19.61
N PHE A 54 -5.11 -15.26 -18.56
CA PHE A 54 -4.51 -16.59 -18.62
C PHE A 54 -5.12 -17.48 -17.51
N ASP A 55 -5.02 -18.80 -17.69
CA ASP A 55 -5.53 -19.76 -16.72
C ASP A 55 -4.72 -19.67 -15.41
N LEU A 56 -5.43 -19.50 -14.30
CA LEU A 56 -4.82 -19.41 -12.98
C LEU A 56 -4.72 -20.80 -12.33
N PRO A 57 -3.64 -21.10 -11.60
CA PRO A 57 -3.58 -22.33 -10.80
C PRO A 57 -4.68 -22.31 -9.73
N PRO A 58 -5.61 -23.29 -9.69
CA PRO A 58 -6.73 -23.27 -8.75
C PRO A 58 -6.28 -23.18 -7.30
N SER A 59 -5.20 -23.87 -6.93
CA SER A 59 -4.65 -23.86 -5.58
C SER A 59 -4.17 -22.48 -5.12
N LEU A 60 -3.74 -21.60 -6.05
CA LEU A 60 -3.34 -20.24 -5.70
C LEU A 60 -4.56 -19.34 -5.49
N VAL A 61 -5.59 -19.51 -6.33
CA VAL A 61 -6.86 -18.78 -6.19
C VAL A 61 -7.55 -19.17 -4.89
N GLU A 62 -7.65 -20.47 -4.59
CA GLU A 62 -8.23 -20.97 -3.33
C GLU A 62 -7.48 -20.45 -2.10
N ALA A 63 -6.14 -20.44 -2.14
CA ALA A 63 -5.32 -19.93 -1.04
C ALA A 63 -5.54 -18.42 -0.82
N GLU A 64 -5.53 -17.63 -1.90
CA GLU A 64 -5.77 -16.18 -1.83
C GLU A 64 -7.19 -15.87 -1.37
N ALA A 65 -8.20 -16.58 -1.90
CA ALA A 65 -9.60 -16.41 -1.48
C ALA A 65 -9.78 -16.70 0.01
N GLY A 66 -9.12 -17.74 0.54
CA GLY A 66 -9.07 -18.03 1.96
C GLY A 66 -8.41 -16.92 2.78
N GLN A 67 -7.31 -16.33 2.30
CA GLN A 67 -6.66 -15.21 2.98
C GLN A 67 -7.54 -13.96 3.01
N ILE A 68 -8.19 -13.62 1.89
CA ILE A 68 -9.10 -12.47 1.81
C ILE A 68 -10.28 -12.67 2.76
N ALA A 69 -10.92 -13.84 2.72
CA ALA A 69 -12.06 -14.15 3.57
C ALA A 69 -11.70 -14.07 5.05
N HIS A 70 -10.54 -14.63 5.42
CA HIS A 70 -10.03 -14.52 6.77
C HIS A 70 -9.76 -13.06 7.17
N GLN A 71 -9.12 -12.27 6.30
CA GLN A 71 -8.84 -10.86 6.57
C GLN A 71 -10.11 -10.03 6.81
N LEU A 72 -11.05 -10.08 5.87
CA LEU A 72 -12.29 -9.29 5.94
C LEU A 72 -13.14 -9.67 7.16
N TRP A 73 -13.19 -10.96 7.50
CA TRP A 73 -13.89 -11.40 8.70
C TRP A 73 -13.29 -10.82 9.99
N HIS A 74 -11.95 -10.72 10.10
CA HIS A 74 -11.30 -10.11 11.26
C HIS A 74 -11.49 -8.60 11.32
N GLU A 75 -11.60 -7.93 10.18
CA GLU A 75 -11.97 -6.51 10.12
C GLU A 75 -13.39 -6.26 10.64
N GLU A 76 -14.32 -7.18 10.36
CA GLU A 76 -15.69 -7.17 10.90
C GLU A 76 -15.78 -7.62 12.37
N ASN A 77 -14.80 -8.39 12.86
CA ASN A 77 -14.77 -8.98 14.20
C ASN A 77 -13.49 -8.60 14.96
N PRO A 78 -13.22 -7.30 15.20
CA PRO A 78 -11.95 -6.83 15.75
C PRO A 78 -11.68 -7.30 17.19
N ASP A 79 -12.70 -7.75 17.91
CA ASP A 79 -12.58 -8.28 19.28
C ASP A 79 -12.09 -9.74 19.31
N VAL A 80 -12.02 -10.43 18.16
CA VAL A 80 -11.57 -11.82 18.08
C VAL A 80 -10.09 -11.85 17.70
N GLU A 81 -9.24 -12.18 18.67
CA GLU A 81 -7.80 -12.29 18.44
C GLU A 81 -7.39 -13.72 18.05
N GLY A 82 -6.49 -13.83 17.07
CA GLY A 82 -5.88 -15.11 16.67
C GLY A 82 -6.77 -15.98 15.80
N HIS A 83 -6.65 -17.30 15.93
CA HIS A 83 -7.36 -18.29 15.10
C HIS A 83 -8.48 -19.01 15.87
N ASP A 84 -8.99 -18.42 16.96
CA ASP A 84 -10.10 -18.99 17.74
C ASP A 84 -11.46 -18.52 17.20
N HIS A 85 -11.70 -18.85 15.93
CA HIS A 85 -12.93 -18.52 15.22
C HIS A 85 -13.41 -19.75 14.42
N PRO A 86 -14.71 -19.82 14.05
CA PRO A 86 -15.21 -20.84 13.15
C PRO A 86 -14.48 -20.81 11.80
N GLU A 87 -14.58 -21.91 11.04
CA GLU A 87 -14.08 -21.96 9.67
C GLU A 87 -14.70 -20.84 8.83
N ILE A 88 -13.85 -20.04 8.19
CA ILE A 88 -14.25 -18.93 7.33
C ILE A 88 -14.15 -19.42 5.89
N GLU A 89 -15.31 -19.63 5.28
CA GLU A 89 -15.41 -20.10 3.90
C GLU A 89 -15.41 -18.90 2.93
N PRO A 90 -14.59 -18.91 1.88
CA PRO A 90 -14.63 -17.87 0.86
C PRO A 90 -15.97 -17.84 0.12
N THR A 91 -16.53 -16.63 -0.03
CA THR A 91 -17.70 -16.38 -0.90
C THR A 91 -17.28 -16.24 -2.37
N GLU A 92 -18.25 -16.13 -3.27
CA GLU A 92 -18.00 -15.86 -4.69
C GLU A 92 -17.22 -14.55 -4.90
N GLU A 93 -17.55 -13.49 -4.15
CA GLU A 93 -16.84 -12.20 -4.18
C GLU A 93 -15.36 -12.34 -3.77
N HIS A 94 -15.07 -13.15 -2.74
CA HIS A 94 -13.69 -13.44 -2.33
C HIS A 94 -12.92 -14.16 -3.44
N ASN A 95 -13.57 -15.07 -4.17
CA ASN A 95 -12.95 -15.78 -5.28
C ASN A 95 -12.67 -14.85 -6.47
N GLU A 96 -13.60 -13.96 -6.83
CA GLU A 96 -13.39 -12.98 -7.90
C GLU A 96 -12.21 -12.05 -7.59
N LEU A 97 -12.14 -11.56 -6.35
CA LEU A 97 -11.03 -10.73 -5.89
C LEU A 97 -9.70 -11.51 -5.88
N ALA A 98 -9.73 -12.78 -5.44
CA ALA A 98 -8.57 -13.66 -5.44
C ALA A 98 -8.03 -13.90 -6.85
N GLU A 99 -8.91 -14.15 -7.82
CA GLU A 99 -8.49 -14.32 -9.22
C GLU A 99 -7.77 -13.08 -9.74
N ARG A 100 -8.31 -11.88 -9.46
CA ARG A 100 -7.68 -10.62 -9.86
C ARG A 100 -6.31 -10.45 -9.20
N ARG A 101 -6.20 -10.65 -7.88
CA ARG A 101 -4.93 -10.53 -7.14
C ARG A 101 -3.89 -11.53 -7.59
N VAL A 102 -4.26 -12.81 -7.75
CA VAL A 102 -3.33 -13.86 -8.23
C VAL A 102 -2.86 -13.57 -9.64
N ARG A 103 -3.76 -13.16 -10.54
CA ARG A 103 -3.42 -12.82 -11.93
C ARG A 103 -2.41 -11.69 -12.00
N LEU A 104 -2.71 -10.57 -11.33
CA LEU A 104 -1.83 -9.40 -11.30
C LEU A 104 -0.50 -9.73 -10.60
N GLY A 105 -0.53 -10.42 -9.47
CA GLY A 105 0.67 -10.84 -8.74
C GLY A 105 1.61 -11.69 -9.61
N LEU A 106 1.07 -12.68 -10.34
CA LEU A 106 1.86 -13.49 -11.26
C LEU A 106 2.40 -12.68 -12.44
N LEU A 107 1.60 -11.76 -12.99
CA LEU A 107 2.03 -10.88 -14.08
C LEU A 107 3.17 -9.96 -13.65
N LEU A 108 3.03 -9.29 -12.51
CA LEU A 108 4.05 -8.38 -11.99
C LEU A 108 5.33 -9.13 -11.58
N ALA A 109 5.21 -10.34 -11.02
CA ALA A 109 6.36 -11.20 -10.73
C ALA A 109 7.13 -11.56 -11.99
N GLU A 110 6.43 -11.98 -13.05
CA GLU A 110 7.04 -12.31 -14.35
C GLU A 110 7.71 -11.08 -15.00
N LEU A 111 7.07 -9.91 -14.92
CA LEU A 111 7.64 -8.65 -15.41
C LEU A 111 8.89 -8.25 -14.63
N GLY A 112 8.85 -8.32 -13.31
CA GLY A 112 10.02 -8.01 -12.48
C GLY A 112 11.17 -8.98 -12.75
N GLN A 113 10.89 -10.28 -12.87
CA GLN A 113 11.91 -11.27 -13.20
C GLN A 113 12.55 -11.02 -14.58
N LYS A 114 11.74 -10.76 -15.61
CA LYS A 114 12.24 -10.52 -16.97
C LYS A 114 13.10 -9.26 -17.11
N ASN A 115 12.84 -8.26 -16.27
CA ASN A 115 13.54 -6.98 -16.30
C ASN A 115 14.55 -6.84 -15.16
N GLU A 116 14.86 -7.94 -14.46
CA GLU A 116 15.85 -7.99 -13.37
C GLU A 116 15.58 -6.94 -12.27
N ILE A 117 14.30 -6.66 -12.03
CA ILE A 117 13.85 -5.77 -10.97
C ILE A 117 13.93 -6.53 -9.65
N ASP A 118 14.66 -5.98 -8.69
CA ASP A 118 14.82 -6.59 -7.39
C ASP A 118 14.78 -5.55 -6.28
N VAL A 119 14.37 -6.00 -5.08
CA VAL A 119 14.40 -5.17 -3.88
C VAL A 119 15.76 -5.29 -3.22
N THR A 120 16.41 -4.14 -3.06
CA THR A 120 17.75 -4.03 -2.46
C THR A 120 17.69 -4.14 -0.95
N ASP A 121 18.81 -4.52 -0.33
CA ASP A 121 18.93 -4.57 1.12
C ASP A 121 18.73 -3.19 1.78
N ALA A 122 19.07 -2.11 1.06
CA ALA A 122 18.87 -0.74 1.53
C ALA A 122 17.37 -0.39 1.62
N GLU A 123 16.59 -0.74 0.58
CA GLU A 123 15.13 -0.54 0.57
C GLU A 123 14.45 -1.39 1.64
N MET A 124 14.87 -2.65 1.80
CA MET A 124 14.39 -3.50 2.89
C MET A 124 14.70 -2.88 4.26
N SER A 125 15.92 -2.40 4.47
CA SER A 125 16.31 -1.77 5.74
C SER A 125 15.48 -0.51 6.02
N GLN A 126 15.18 0.28 4.99
CA GLN A 126 14.31 1.46 5.10
C GLN A 126 12.88 1.09 5.46
N ALA A 127 12.30 0.07 4.82
CA ALA A 127 10.96 -0.39 5.14
C ALA A 127 10.85 -0.93 6.57
N VAL A 128 11.85 -1.68 7.03
CA VAL A 128 11.91 -2.14 8.43
C VAL A 128 12.02 -0.95 9.39
N MET A 129 12.87 0.05 9.10
CA MET A 129 12.95 1.27 9.91
C MET A 129 11.62 2.02 9.96
N ALA A 130 10.91 2.14 8.84
CA ALA A 130 9.62 2.81 8.77
C ALA A 130 8.58 2.10 9.62
N GLN A 131 8.48 0.78 9.53
CA GLN A 131 7.56 -0.03 10.32
C GLN A 131 7.92 -0.03 11.81
N ALA A 132 9.22 -0.05 12.15
CA ALA A 132 9.69 0.01 13.54
C ALA A 132 9.26 1.28 14.28
N ARG A 133 9.05 2.41 13.57
CA ARG A 133 8.56 3.66 14.17
C ARG A 133 7.16 3.53 14.77
N GLN A 134 6.39 2.51 14.38
CA GLN A 134 5.08 2.20 14.98
C GLN A 134 5.22 1.55 16.36
N TYR A 135 6.43 1.13 16.77
CA TYR A 135 6.72 0.48 18.04
C TYR A 135 7.80 1.24 18.84
N PRO A 136 7.53 2.47 19.33
CA PRO A 136 8.51 3.25 20.08
C PRO A 136 9.07 2.51 21.31
N GLY A 137 10.39 2.45 21.43
CA GLY A 137 11.09 1.78 22.54
C GLY A 137 11.28 0.26 22.38
N GLN A 138 10.74 -0.34 21.31
CA GLN A 138 10.90 -1.76 20.97
C GLN A 138 11.53 -1.96 19.58
N GLU A 139 12.14 -0.93 19.01
CA GLU A 139 12.63 -0.92 17.63
C GLU A 139 13.62 -2.07 17.40
N ARG A 140 14.56 -2.27 18.33
CA ARG A 140 15.58 -3.34 18.24
C ARG A 140 14.96 -4.73 18.22
N GLU A 141 13.92 -4.96 19.03
CA GLU A 141 13.23 -6.25 19.11
C GLU A 141 12.44 -6.50 17.83
N PHE A 142 11.79 -5.47 17.28
CA PHE A 142 11.14 -5.53 15.99
C PHE A 142 12.13 -5.87 14.86
N PHE A 143 13.30 -5.24 14.82
CA PHE A 143 14.36 -5.57 13.85
C PHE A 143 14.77 -7.04 13.92
N GLU A 144 15.05 -7.56 15.12
CA GLU A 144 15.40 -8.97 15.30
C GLU A 144 14.26 -9.91 14.92
N PHE A 145 13.02 -9.52 15.20
CA PHE A 145 11.82 -10.26 14.83
C PHE A 145 11.69 -10.37 13.30
N VAL A 146 11.82 -9.26 12.57
CA VAL A 146 11.80 -9.27 11.10
C VAL A 146 12.97 -10.10 10.55
N GLN A 147 14.17 -9.95 11.10
CA GLN A 147 15.35 -10.69 10.63
C GLN A 147 15.18 -12.21 10.76
N LYS A 148 14.48 -12.68 11.79
CA LYS A 148 14.26 -14.12 12.04
C LYS A 148 13.03 -14.68 11.32
N ASN A 149 12.12 -13.83 10.84
CA ASN A 149 10.88 -14.26 10.19
C ASN A 149 10.87 -13.97 8.68
N ALA A 150 11.14 -15.00 7.89
CA ALA A 150 11.13 -14.92 6.42
C ALA A 150 9.77 -14.45 5.86
N GLN A 151 8.66 -14.85 6.49
CA GLN A 151 7.33 -14.42 6.09
C GLN A 151 7.15 -12.90 6.23
N ILE A 152 7.60 -12.31 7.34
CA ILE A 152 7.53 -10.85 7.55
C ILE A 152 8.45 -10.11 6.57
N GLN A 153 9.64 -10.66 6.29
CA GLN A 153 10.50 -10.10 5.26
C GLN A 153 9.81 -10.08 3.89
N GLN A 154 9.11 -11.16 3.54
CA GLN A 154 8.37 -11.22 2.28
C GLN A 154 7.21 -10.24 2.26
N GLN A 155 6.47 -10.08 3.37
CA GLN A 155 5.39 -9.10 3.50
C GLN A 155 5.90 -7.66 3.33
N LEU A 156 7.09 -7.34 3.84
CA LEU A 156 7.71 -6.03 3.62
C LEU A 156 8.28 -5.86 2.21
N ARG A 157 8.81 -6.94 1.62
CA ARG A 157 9.41 -6.93 0.27
C ARG A 157 8.36 -6.79 -0.82
N ALA A 158 7.22 -7.46 -0.69
CA ALA A 158 6.18 -7.52 -1.70
C ALA A 158 5.69 -6.13 -2.18
N PRO A 159 5.27 -5.19 -1.31
CA PRO A 159 4.81 -3.88 -1.75
C PRO A 159 5.91 -3.05 -2.40
N ILE A 160 7.16 -3.18 -1.93
CA ILE A 160 8.31 -2.48 -2.53
C ILE A 160 8.57 -3.02 -3.94
N PHE A 161 8.57 -4.34 -4.09
CA PHE A 161 8.76 -4.98 -5.39
C PHE A 161 7.66 -4.57 -6.37
N GLU A 162 6.39 -4.61 -5.92
CA GLU A 162 5.23 -4.19 -6.71
C GLU A 162 5.37 -2.75 -7.19
N ASP A 163 5.71 -1.83 -6.29
CA ASP A 163 5.91 -0.41 -6.63
C ASP A 163 7.01 -0.23 -7.66
N LYS A 164 8.14 -0.96 -7.54
CA LYS A 164 9.23 -0.88 -8.51
C LYS A 164 8.84 -1.39 -9.89
N VAL A 165 8.06 -2.47 -9.96
CA VAL A 165 7.56 -3.00 -11.23
C VAL A 165 6.56 -2.02 -11.84
N VAL A 166 5.67 -1.44 -11.04
CA VAL A 166 4.71 -0.40 -11.48
C VAL A 166 5.44 0.82 -12.01
N ASP A 167 6.46 1.32 -11.30
CA ASP A 167 7.27 2.45 -11.75
C ASP A 167 7.96 2.15 -13.08
N TYR A 168 8.52 0.95 -13.24
CA TYR A 168 9.10 0.53 -14.51
C TYR A 168 8.08 0.51 -15.66
N ILE A 169 6.84 0.10 -15.40
CA ILE A 169 5.77 0.14 -16.40
C ILE A 169 5.45 1.59 -16.77
N PHE A 170 5.38 2.51 -15.80
CA PHE A 170 5.14 3.93 -16.07
C PHE A 170 6.27 4.59 -16.85
N GLU A 171 7.53 4.18 -16.65
CA GLU A 171 8.66 4.67 -17.46
C GLU A 171 8.53 4.30 -18.96
N LEU A 172 7.84 3.21 -19.26
CA LEU A 172 7.59 2.74 -20.63
C LEU A 172 6.25 3.22 -21.20
N ALA A 173 5.29 3.57 -20.33
CA ALA A 173 3.96 4.00 -20.70
C ALA A 173 3.92 5.48 -21.11
N SER A 174 2.91 5.83 -21.91
CA SER A 174 2.61 7.24 -22.20
C SER A 174 1.81 7.84 -21.04
N VAL A 175 2.49 8.56 -20.14
CA VAL A 175 1.85 9.25 -19.02
C VAL A 175 1.46 10.68 -19.41
N SER A 176 0.23 11.08 -19.10
CA SER A 176 -0.27 12.44 -19.32
C SER A 176 -0.75 13.06 -18.00
N GLU A 177 -0.50 14.35 -17.83
CA GLU A 177 -0.98 15.10 -16.68
C GLU A 177 -2.45 15.49 -16.83
N LYS A 178 -3.21 15.36 -15.74
CA LYS A 178 -4.60 15.80 -15.64
C LYS A 178 -4.72 16.70 -14.41
N GLU A 179 -5.16 17.93 -14.61
CA GLU A 179 -5.54 18.79 -13.48
C GLU A 179 -6.80 18.24 -12.82
N VAL A 180 -6.75 18.11 -11.50
CA VAL A 180 -7.88 17.68 -10.66
C VAL A 180 -8.03 18.63 -9.48
N THR A 181 -9.27 18.80 -9.04
CA THR A 181 -9.59 19.51 -7.82
C THR A 181 -9.35 18.64 -6.58
N LYS A 182 -9.28 19.27 -5.40
CA LYS A 182 -9.18 18.56 -4.12
C LYS A 182 -10.34 17.58 -3.93
N ASP A 183 -11.55 17.99 -4.27
CA ASP A 183 -12.75 17.19 -4.05
C ASP A 183 -12.78 15.99 -5.00
N GLU A 184 -12.42 16.17 -6.28
CA GLU A 184 -12.26 15.05 -7.22
C GLU A 184 -11.17 14.07 -6.78
N LEU A 185 -10.05 14.57 -6.26
CA LEU A 185 -8.99 13.71 -5.74
C LEU A 185 -9.46 12.92 -4.51
N LYS A 186 -10.21 13.57 -3.63
CA LYS A 186 -10.78 12.94 -2.43
C LYS A 186 -11.78 11.85 -2.81
N GLU A 187 -12.72 12.15 -3.72
CA GLU A 187 -13.69 11.17 -4.24
C GLU A 187 -12.98 9.99 -4.91
N ALA A 188 -11.92 10.25 -5.69
CA ALA A 188 -11.16 9.21 -6.35
C ALA A 188 -10.39 8.31 -5.37
N VAL A 189 -9.94 8.83 -4.24
CA VAL A 189 -9.33 8.03 -3.15
C VAL A 189 -10.41 7.23 -2.42
N GLU A 190 -11.53 7.85 -2.04
CA GLU A 190 -12.62 7.17 -1.32
C GLU A 190 -13.21 6.01 -2.14
N ALA A 191 -13.34 6.18 -3.46
CA ALA A 191 -13.74 5.09 -4.35
C ALA A 191 -12.73 3.92 -4.40
N GLN A 192 -11.49 4.10 -3.91
CA GLN A 192 -10.55 2.98 -3.81
C GLN A 192 -10.78 2.09 -2.61
N ASP A 193 -11.28 2.66 -1.52
CA ASP A 193 -11.47 1.97 -0.24
C ASP A 193 -12.77 1.14 -0.20
N GLU A 194 -13.67 1.35 -1.17
CA GLU A 194 -14.97 0.67 -1.29
C GLU A 194 -14.93 -0.64 -2.12
N ASP A 195 -13.79 -0.99 -2.74
CA ASP A 195 -13.58 -2.18 -3.59
C ASP A 195 -12.42 -3.07 -3.10
#